data_AF-A0A6I1QTE5-F1
#
_entry.id   AF-A0A6I1QTE5-F1
#
_cell.length_a   1.000
_cell.length_b   1.000
_cell.length_c   1.000
_cell.angle_alpha   90.00
_cell.angle_beta   90.00
_cell.angle_gamma   90.00
#
_symmetry.space_group_name_H-M   'P 1'
#
loop_
_entity.id
_entity.type
_entity.pdbx_description
1 polymer ?
#
loop_
_entity_poly.entity_id
_entity_poly.type
_entity_poly.pdbx_seq_one_letter_code
_entity_poly.pdbx_strand_id
1 'polypeptide(L)'
;MPWMRTYCSICLYHQELVTEEWVRARYESANNPAHIAAKKNSARAQRDLLAESGRIKCPVLVTKGRDDRLGPIDHQLRLLWSIPNVRLVIFGESGHWSHLDQPDDFAKIVMAFLDE
;
A
#
# COMPACT_ATOMS: atom_id res chain seq x y z
N MET A 1 -20.81 3.78 10.84
CA MET A 1 -19.42 3.70 11.34
C MET A 1 -18.59 4.88 10.80
N PRO A 2 -18.76 6.10 11.36
CA PRO A 2 -18.29 7.33 10.71
C PRO A 2 -16.79 7.34 10.42
N TRP A 3 -15.95 6.90 11.37
CA TRP A 3 -14.50 6.94 11.22
C TRP A 3 -13.96 5.99 10.14
N MET A 4 -14.54 4.79 9.98
CA MET A 4 -14.06 3.81 9.00
C MET A 4 -14.37 4.28 7.58
N ARG A 5 -15.54 4.89 7.37
CA ARG A 5 -15.89 5.52 6.09
C ARG A 5 -14.87 6.61 5.74
N THR A 6 -14.59 7.53 6.68
CA THR A 6 -13.57 8.57 6.48
C THR A 6 -12.20 7.98 6.15
N TYR A 7 -11.77 6.93 6.86
CA TYR A 7 -10.51 6.25 6.58
C TYR A 7 -10.45 5.69 5.15
N CYS A 8 -11.49 4.98 4.72
CA CYS A 8 -11.55 4.43 3.36
C CYS A 8 -11.55 5.55 2.30
N SER A 9 -12.29 6.64 2.53
CA SER A 9 -12.29 7.83 1.65
C SER A 9 -10.92 8.50 1.53
N ILE A 10 -10.12 8.49 2.60
CA ILE A 10 -8.73 9.00 2.56
C ILE A 10 -7.82 8.06 1.77
N CYS A 11 -8.04 6.73 1.90
CA CYS A 11 -7.20 5.71 1.26
C CYS A 11 -7.43 5.59 -0.24
N LEU A 12 -8.64 5.85 -0.73
CA LEU A 12 -8.99 5.68 -2.14
C LEU A 12 -9.04 7.03 -2.86
N TYR A 13 -8.63 7.02 -4.13
CA TYR A 13 -8.88 8.15 -5.02
C TYR A 13 -10.34 8.14 -5.47
N HIS A 14 -10.79 7.01 -6.00
CA HIS A 14 -12.13 6.79 -6.53
C HIS A 14 -13.16 6.61 -5.40
N GLN A 15 -13.92 7.68 -5.10
CA GLN A 15 -14.86 7.69 -3.97
C GLN A 15 -16.09 6.80 -4.20
N GLU A 16 -16.41 6.49 -5.45
CA GLU A 16 -17.43 5.52 -5.85
C GLU A 16 -17.17 4.11 -5.30
N LEU A 17 -15.90 3.78 -5.02
CA LEU A 17 -15.51 2.50 -4.43
C LEU A 17 -15.84 2.42 -2.93
N VAL A 18 -16.10 3.55 -2.27
CA VAL A 18 -16.36 3.64 -0.83
C VAL A 18 -17.84 3.35 -0.52
N THR A 19 -18.32 2.17 -0.93
CA THR A 19 -19.68 1.70 -0.68
C THR A 19 -19.89 1.33 0.80
N GLU A 20 -21.14 1.31 1.28
CA GLU A 20 -21.44 0.85 2.66
C GLU A 20 -21.00 -0.59 2.89
N GLU A 21 -21.14 -1.45 1.88
CA GLU A 21 -20.68 -2.84 1.93
C GLU A 21 -19.16 -2.92 2.10
N TRP A 22 -18.41 -2.16 1.30
CA TRP A 22 -16.95 -2.11 1.42
C TRP A 22 -16.50 -1.56 2.77
N VAL A 23 -17.11 -0.47 3.24
CA VAL A 23 -16.79 0.11 4.57
C VAL A 23 -17.05 -0.92 5.68
N ARG A 24 -18.14 -1.68 5.59
CA ARG A 24 -18.45 -2.76 6.54
C ARG A 24 -17.43 -3.89 6.47
N ALA A 25 -17.12 -4.39 5.27
CA ALA A 25 -16.13 -5.46 5.09
C ALA A 25 -14.75 -5.06 5.61
N ARG A 26 -14.31 -3.81 5.36
CA ARG A 26 -13.06 -3.27 5.91
C ARG A 26 -13.11 -3.17 7.44
N TYR A 27 -14.23 -2.74 8.02
CA TYR A 27 -14.39 -2.72 9.47
C TYR A 27 -14.29 -4.11 10.09
N GLU A 28 -14.98 -5.10 9.53
CA GLU A 28 -14.94 -6.49 10.01
C GLU A 28 -13.52 -7.07 9.91
N SER A 29 -12.86 -6.87 8.75
CA SER A 29 -11.46 -7.28 8.56
C SER A 29 -10.49 -6.62 9.54
N ALA A 30 -10.71 -5.34 9.88
CA ALA A 30 -9.88 -4.62 10.83
C ALA A 30 -10.07 -5.11 12.28
N ASN A 31 -11.25 -5.67 12.60
CA ASN A 31 -11.55 -6.25 13.92
C ASN A 31 -11.27 -7.75 14.02
N ASN A 32 -10.66 -8.37 12.99
CA ASN A 32 -10.30 -9.77 13.03
C ASN A 32 -9.37 -10.04 14.25
N PRO A 33 -9.77 -10.91 15.21
CA PRO A 33 -8.98 -11.17 16.41
C PRO A 33 -7.58 -11.69 16.12
N ALA A 34 -7.39 -12.46 15.05
CA ALA A 34 -6.08 -12.95 14.64
C ALA A 34 -5.16 -11.80 14.19
N HIS A 35 -5.67 -10.83 13.44
CA HIS A 35 -4.91 -9.64 13.06
C HIS A 35 -4.53 -8.80 14.28
N ILE A 36 -5.45 -8.61 15.22
CA ILE A 36 -5.21 -7.85 16.46
C ILE A 36 -4.14 -8.55 17.32
N ALA A 37 -4.24 -9.87 17.48
CA ALA A 37 -3.25 -10.66 18.23
C ALA A 37 -1.87 -10.61 17.57
N ALA A 38 -1.79 -10.82 16.25
CA ALA A 38 -0.55 -10.73 15.48
C ALA A 38 0.11 -9.34 15.61
N LYS A 39 -0.69 -8.26 15.57
CA LYS A 39 -0.19 -6.90 15.75
C LYS A 39 0.44 -6.68 17.12
N LYS A 40 -0.19 -7.16 18.21
CA LYS A 40 0.36 -7.06 19.58
C LYS A 40 1.70 -7.78 19.71
N ASN A 41 1.85 -8.90 19.01
CA ASN A 41 3.07 -9.72 19.04
C ASN A 41 4.16 -9.22 18.07
N SER A 42 3.84 -8.27 17.18
CA SER A 42 4.81 -7.70 16.24
C SER A 42 5.60 -6.57 16.91
N ALA A 43 6.68 -6.93 17.60
CA ALA A 43 7.66 -5.99 18.16
C ALA A 43 8.39 -5.12 17.09
N ARG A 44 8.09 -5.31 15.79
CA ARG A 44 8.75 -4.67 14.65
C ARG A 44 7.97 -3.52 14.01
N ALA A 45 6.74 -3.23 14.45
CA ALA A 45 5.83 -2.30 13.75
C ALA A 45 6.26 -0.81 13.75
N GLN A 46 7.40 -0.46 14.35
CA GLN A 46 7.88 0.92 14.51
C GLN A 46 9.40 1.07 14.24
N ARG A 47 10.00 0.19 13.42
CA ARG A 47 11.40 0.34 13.03
C ARG A 47 11.50 1.04 11.67
N ASP A 48 12.26 2.11 11.61
CA ASP A 48 12.79 2.60 10.33
C ASP A 48 13.86 1.60 9.85
N LEU A 49 13.57 0.93 8.74
CA LEU A 49 14.45 -0.07 8.13
C LEU A 49 15.15 0.46 6.86
N LEU A 50 15.05 1.77 6.58
CA LEU A 50 15.62 2.34 5.37
C LEU A 50 17.14 2.09 5.27
N ALA A 51 17.87 2.23 6.37
CA ALA A 51 19.31 1.96 6.41
C ALA A 51 19.66 0.49 6.09
N GLU A 52 18.73 -0.44 6.31
CA GLU A 52 18.92 -1.87 6.04
C GLU A 52 18.50 -2.25 4.60
N SER A 53 17.78 -1.40 3.89
CA SER A 53 17.18 -1.71 2.58
C SER A 53 18.20 -2.07 1.48
N GLY A 54 19.42 -1.52 1.53
CA GLY A 54 20.50 -1.89 0.60
C GLY A 54 20.98 -3.35 0.72
N ARG A 55 20.54 -4.06 1.76
CA ARG A 55 20.77 -5.51 1.93
C ARG A 55 19.87 -6.34 1.01
N ILE A 56 18.79 -5.78 0.47
CA ILE A 56 17.89 -6.49 -0.45
C ILE A 56 18.61 -6.73 -1.78
N LYS A 57 18.65 -7.99 -2.23
CA LYS A 57 19.34 -8.42 -3.46
C LYS A 57 18.42 -9.00 -4.54
N CYS A 58 17.20 -9.40 -4.17
CA CYS A 58 16.21 -9.82 -5.17
C CYS A 58 15.66 -8.61 -5.94
N PRO A 59 15.10 -8.80 -7.14
CA PRO A 59 14.32 -7.76 -7.81
C PRO A 59 13.20 -7.26 -6.91
N VAL A 60 12.94 -5.95 -6.94
CA VAL A 60 11.89 -5.30 -6.16
C VAL A 60 11.03 -4.41 -7.06
N LEU A 61 9.71 -4.58 -6.97
CA LEU A 61 8.74 -3.63 -7.49
C LEU A 61 8.12 -2.85 -6.33
N VAL A 62 8.23 -1.53 -6.38
CA VAL A 62 7.55 -0.60 -5.48
C VAL A 62 6.42 0.07 -6.26
N THR A 63 5.20 0.02 -5.71
CA THR A 63 4.02 0.67 -6.29
C THR A 63 3.52 1.77 -5.36
N LYS A 64 3.04 2.88 -5.92
CA LYS A 64 2.50 4.00 -5.14
C LYS A 64 1.42 4.74 -5.92
N GLY A 65 0.34 5.13 -5.26
CA GLY A 65 -0.58 6.12 -5.82
C GLY A 65 -0.06 7.54 -5.61
N ARG A 66 -0.12 8.35 -6.66
CA ARG A 66 0.31 9.76 -6.65
C ARG A 66 -0.47 10.59 -5.62
N ASP A 67 -1.75 10.27 -5.45
CA ASP A 67 -2.73 11.01 -4.65
C ASP A 67 -2.97 10.36 -3.26
N ASP A 68 -2.09 9.45 -2.84
CA ASP A 68 -2.12 8.84 -1.50
C ASP A 68 -1.81 9.86 -0.40
N ARG A 69 -2.73 9.96 0.55
CA ARG A 69 -2.73 10.94 1.64
C ARG A 69 -2.23 10.39 2.98
N LEU A 70 -1.85 9.11 3.04
CA LEU A 70 -1.36 8.47 4.27
C LEU A 70 0.16 8.41 4.37
N GLY A 71 0.87 8.42 3.25
CA GLY A 71 2.33 8.36 3.23
C GLY A 71 2.92 9.28 2.15
N PRO A 72 3.94 10.09 2.49
CA PRO A 72 4.56 10.98 1.53
C PRO A 72 5.32 10.18 0.46
N ILE A 73 5.38 10.73 -0.75
CA ILE A 73 5.98 10.04 -1.90
C ILE A 73 7.50 9.86 -1.76
N ASP A 74 8.17 10.67 -0.92
CA ASP A 74 9.61 10.60 -0.73
C ASP A 74 10.05 9.28 -0.09
N HIS A 75 9.19 8.58 0.65
CA HIS A 75 9.49 7.25 1.16
C HIS A 75 9.84 6.26 0.03
N GLN A 76 9.08 6.29 -1.07
CA GLN A 76 9.35 5.42 -2.21
C GLN A 76 10.60 5.86 -2.99
N LEU A 77 10.86 7.17 -3.08
CA LEU A 77 12.08 7.69 -3.69
C LEU A 77 13.33 7.28 -2.90
N ARG A 78 13.24 7.25 -1.56
CA ARG A 78 14.33 6.75 -0.71
C ARG A 78 14.60 5.26 -0.96
N LEU A 79 13.56 4.44 -1.13
CA LEU A 79 13.71 3.02 -1.51
C LEU A 79 14.32 2.86 -2.92
N LEU A 80 13.90 3.69 -3.87
CA LEU A 80 14.45 3.73 -5.23
C LEU A 80 15.96 4.03 -5.21
N TRP A 81 16.40 4.91 -4.30
CA TRP A 81 17.81 5.25 -4.14
C TRP A 81 18.61 4.16 -3.40
N SER A 82 18.00 3.48 -2.44
CA SER A 82 18.72 2.60 -1.51
C SER A 82 18.77 1.13 -1.95
N ILE A 83 17.80 0.66 -2.73
CA ILE A 83 17.73 -0.72 -3.20
C ILE A 83 18.36 -0.81 -4.61
N PRO A 84 19.38 -1.66 -4.86
CA PRO A 84 20.06 -1.68 -6.16
C PRO A 84 19.19 -2.16 -7.34
N ASN A 85 18.36 -3.19 -7.15
CA ASN A 85 17.49 -3.75 -8.18
C ASN A 85 16.02 -3.46 -7.87
N VAL A 86 15.63 -2.21 -8.06
CA VAL A 86 14.29 -1.73 -7.74
C VAL A 86 13.69 -0.98 -8.91
N ARG A 87 12.39 -1.19 -9.12
CA ARG A 87 11.55 -0.36 -9.98
C ARG A 87 10.50 0.33 -9.12
N LEU A 88 10.26 1.60 -9.40
CA LEU A 88 9.19 2.37 -8.80
C LEU A 88 8.15 2.71 -9.88
N VAL A 89 6.91 2.31 -9.64
CA VAL A 89 5.75 2.69 -10.47
C VAL A 89 4.82 3.56 -9.65
N ILE A 90 4.56 4.77 -10.18
CA ILE A 90 3.62 5.72 -9.59
C ILE A 90 2.38 5.77 -10.47
N PHE A 91 1.23 5.43 -9.89
CA PHE A 91 -0.07 5.45 -10.54
C PHE A 91 -0.70 6.85 -10.37
N GLY A 92 -1.07 7.49 -11.49
CA GLY A 92 -1.93 8.67 -11.45
C GLY A 92 -3.35 8.29 -11.04
N GLU A 93 -4.14 9.26 -10.58
CA GLU A 93 -5.54 9.03 -10.17
C GLU A 93 -5.67 7.83 -9.21
N SER A 94 -4.75 7.77 -8.24
CA SER A 94 -4.59 6.63 -7.35
C SER A 94 -4.16 7.08 -5.96
N GLY A 95 -4.88 6.59 -4.95
CA GLY A 95 -4.62 6.83 -3.54
C GLY A 95 -3.70 5.78 -2.93
N HIS A 96 -3.91 5.51 -1.65
CA HIS A 96 -3.13 4.56 -0.87
C HIS A 96 -3.28 3.11 -1.35
N TRP A 97 -4.43 2.76 -1.93
CA TRP A 97 -4.72 1.40 -2.42
C TRP A 97 -4.73 1.36 -3.95
N SER A 98 -3.56 1.44 -4.58
CA SER A 98 -3.44 1.48 -6.04
C SER A 98 -4.01 0.27 -6.77
N HIS A 99 -3.99 -0.91 -6.15
CA HIS A 99 -4.62 -2.12 -6.69
C HIS A 99 -6.16 -2.04 -6.74
N LEU A 100 -6.77 -1.11 -6.00
CA LEU A 100 -8.22 -0.85 -6.06
C LEU A 100 -8.54 0.32 -6.97
N ASP A 101 -7.74 1.39 -6.92
CA ASP A 101 -7.95 2.57 -7.77
C ASP A 101 -7.61 2.31 -9.25
N GLN A 102 -6.57 1.50 -9.52
CA GLN A 102 -6.07 1.22 -10.87
C GLN A 102 -5.85 -0.30 -11.06
N PRO A 103 -6.91 -1.14 -10.94
CA PRO A 103 -6.77 -2.59 -10.82
C PRO A 103 -6.12 -3.24 -12.05
N ASP A 104 -6.51 -2.84 -13.26
CA ASP A 104 -6.01 -3.43 -14.50
C ASP A 104 -4.54 -3.10 -14.74
N ASP A 105 -4.17 -1.83 -14.59
CA ASP A 105 -2.79 -1.37 -14.73
C ASP A 105 -1.89 -1.93 -13.63
N PHE A 106 -2.39 -1.98 -12.38
CA PHE A 106 -1.67 -2.60 -11.28
C PHE A 106 -1.39 -4.08 -11.57
N ALA A 107 -2.42 -4.83 -11.98
CA ALA A 107 -2.27 -6.25 -12.31
C ALA A 107 -1.30 -6.46 -13.47
N LYS A 108 -1.40 -5.66 -14.53
CA LYS A 108 -0.49 -5.72 -15.69
C LYS A 108 0.97 -5.50 -15.29
N ILE A 109 1.24 -4.48 -14.47
CA ILE A 109 2.59 -4.16 -14.00
C ILE A 109 3.14 -5.26 -13.09
N VAL A 110 2.32 -5.80 -12.19
CA VAL A 110 2.73 -6.90 -11.29
C VAL A 110 3.02 -8.16 -12.09
N MET A 111 2.15 -8.54 -13.03
CA MET A 111 2.36 -9.73 -13.85
C MET A 111 3.61 -9.60 -14.72
N ALA A 112 3.79 -8.45 -15.38
CA ALA A 112 5.00 -8.20 -16.17
C ALA A 112 6.27 -8.30 -15.31
N PHE A 113 6.25 -7.81 -14.07
CA PHE A 113 7.38 -7.94 -13.14
C PHE A 113 7.65 -9.39 -12.70
N LEU A 114 6.61 -10.21 -12.55
CA LEU A 114 6.74 -11.61 -12.14
C LEU A 114 7.23 -12.53 -13.28
N ASP A 115 7.05 -12.12 -14.53
CA ASP A 115 7.45 -12.87 -15.72
C ASP A 115 8.91 -12.59 -16.17
N GLU A 116 9.66 -11.77 -15.43
CA GLU A 116 11.08 -11.46 -15.67
C GLU A 116 12.06 -12.45 -15.02
#